data_AF-A0A7V9GH15-F1
#
_entry.id   AF-A0A7V9GH15-F1
#
_cell.length_a   1.000
_cell.length_b   1.000
_cell.length_c   1.000
_cell.angle_alpha   90.00
_cell.angle_beta   90.00
_cell.angle_gamma   90.00
#
_symmetry.space_group_name_H-M   'P 1'
#
loop_
_entity.id
_entity.type
_entity.pdbx_description
1 polymer ?
#
loop_
_entity_poly.entity_id
_entity_poly.type
_entity_poly.pdbx_seq_one_letter_code
_entity_poly.pdbx_strand_id
1 'polypeptide(L)' 'MFDRRSHPEPSPGEEGPLAAIDPVCGMSVEEADAPATADHDGATYYFCSTDCQEEFVVNPEDYAD' A
#
# COMPACT_ATOMS: atom_id res chain seq x y z
N MET A 1 -9.71 19.01 31.45
CA MET A 1 -8.55 18.77 30.58
C MET A 1 -8.97 17.71 29.59
N PHE A 2 -9.49 18.12 28.44
CA PHE A 2 -9.99 17.18 27.42
C PHE A 2 -8.79 16.64 26.65
N ASP A 3 -8.59 15.34 26.79
CA ASP A 3 -7.59 14.54 26.10
C ASP A 3 -7.73 14.73 24.58
N ARG A 4 -6.80 15.47 23.96
CA ARG A 4 -6.72 15.67 22.49
C ARG A 4 -5.81 14.63 21.85
N ARG A 5 -6.04 13.34 22.11
CA ARG A 5 -5.42 12.29 21.32
C ARG A 5 -6.32 11.97 20.13
N SER A 6 -6.42 12.92 19.21
CA SER A 6 -6.89 12.64 17.85
C SER A 6 -5.82 11.82 17.14
N HIS A 7 -5.77 10.52 17.45
CA HIS A 7 -5.44 9.54 16.44
C HIS A 7 -6.70 9.46 15.56
N PRO A 8 -6.64 9.83 14.26
CA PRO A 8 -7.66 9.38 13.35
C PRO A 8 -7.49 7.86 13.25
N GLU A 9 -8.30 7.11 13.99
CA GLU A 9 -8.42 5.67 13.78
C GLU A 9 -9.34 5.49 12.56
N PRO A 10 -8.82 5.04 11.40
CA PRO A 10 -9.70 4.56 10.35
C PRO A 10 -10.52 3.41 10.93
N SER A 11 -11.84 3.56 10.91
CA SER A 11 -12.76 2.52 11.35
C SER A 11 -12.65 1.34 10.38
N PRO A 12 -12.34 0.11 10.83
CA PRO A 12 -12.35 -1.03 9.94
C PRO A 12 -13.81 -1.35 9.66
N GLY A 13 -14.30 -0.82 8.55
CA GLY A 13 -15.48 -1.33 7.89
C GLY A 13 -15.13 -2.69 7.31
N GLU A 14 -15.47 -3.73 8.07
CA GLU A 14 -15.70 -5.09 7.60
C GLU A 14 -16.29 -5.07 6.17
N GLU A 15 -15.51 -5.53 5.19
CA GLU A 15 -15.92 -6.36 4.03
C GLU A 15 -14.65 -6.71 3.22
N GLY A 16 -13.77 -7.51 3.86
CA GLY A 16 -12.58 -8.16 3.29
C GLY A 16 -11.40 -7.21 3.04
N PRO A 17 -10.25 -7.32 3.76
CA PRO A 17 -9.09 -6.52 3.39
C PRO A 17 -8.64 -6.98 2.00
N LEU A 18 -8.92 -6.14 1.01
CA LEU A 18 -8.19 -6.12 -0.24
C LEU A 18 -6.78 -5.65 0.15
N ALA A 19 -6.01 -6.60 0.69
CA ALA A 19 -4.64 -6.43 1.10
C ALA A 19 -3.81 -6.84 -0.11
N ALA A 20 -3.26 -5.85 -0.79
CA ALA A 20 -2.28 -6.07 -1.84
C ALA A 20 -0.95 -6.44 -1.20
N ILE A 21 -0.17 -7.27 -1.89
CA ILE A 21 1.19 -7.60 -1.46
C ILE A 21 2.13 -6.66 -2.20
N ASP A 22 2.93 -5.92 -1.43
CA ASP A 22 4.01 -5.10 -1.97
C ASP A 22 5.10 -6.05 -2.52
N PRO A 23 5.39 -6.04 -3.84
CA PRO A 23 6.34 -6.97 -4.43
C PRO A 23 7.81 -6.62 -4.12
N VAL A 24 8.09 -5.42 -3.61
CA VAL A 24 9.44 -4.98 -3.25
C VAL A 24 9.83 -5.50 -1.87
N CYS A 25 8.95 -5.31 -0.87
CA CYS A 25 9.24 -5.72 0.51
C CYS A 25 8.53 -7.01 0.96
N GLY A 26 7.54 -7.48 0.21
CA GLY A 26 6.73 -8.65 0.56
C GLY A 26 5.74 -8.41 1.69
N MET A 27 5.51 -7.15 2.09
CA MET A 27 4.54 -6.82 3.14
C MET A 27 3.14 -6.68 2.56
N SER A 28 2.15 -7.09 3.35
CA SER A 28 0.74 -6.84 3.07
C SER A 28 0.42 -5.36 3.32
N VAL A 29 0.01 -4.66 2.27
CA VAL A 29 -0.48 -3.28 2.33
C VAL A 29 -1.98 -3.26 2.05
N GLU A 30 -2.70 -2.45 2.79
CA GLU A 30 -4.14 -2.28 2.59
C GLU A 30 -4.37 -1.37 1.39
N GLU A 31 -5.08 -1.84 0.35
CA GLU A 31 -5.34 -1.04 -0.86
C GLU A 31 -6.08 0.27 -0.55
N ALA A 32 -6.87 0.27 0.53
CA ALA A 32 -7.63 1.43 1.01
C ALA A 32 -6.76 2.50 1.71
N ASP A 33 -5.61 2.11 2.28
CA ASP A 33 -4.70 3.02 3.01
C ASP A 33 -3.32 3.11 2.37
N ALA A 34 -3.12 2.45 1.22
CA ALA A 34 -1.85 2.39 0.53
C ALA A 34 -1.34 3.81 0.24
N PRO A 35 -0.19 4.23 0.82
CA PRO A 35 0.33 5.57 0.63
C PRO A 35 0.86 5.79 -0.79
N ALA A 36 1.18 4.71 -1.51
CA ALA A 36 1.64 4.76 -2.89
C ALA A 36 1.09 3.60 -3.73
N THR A 37 0.82 3.85 -5.00
CA THR A 37 0.32 2.88 -5.99
C THR A 37 0.99 3.09 -7.34
N ALA A 38 1.14 2.04 -8.14
CA ALA A 38 1.66 2.14 -9.51
C ALA A 38 0.86 1.25 -10.45
N ASP A 39 0.61 1.73 -11.65
CA ASP A 39 0.06 0.93 -12.74
C ASP A 39 1.19 0.27 -13.54
N HIS A 40 1.15 -1.06 -13.68
CA HIS A 40 2.09 -1.82 -14.50
C HIS A 40 1.39 -2.99 -15.18
N ASP A 41 1.64 -3.17 -16.47
CA ASP A 41 1.00 -4.21 -17.31
C ASP A 41 -0.55 -4.26 -17.22
N GLY A 42 -1.18 -3.11 -16.94
CA GLY A 42 -2.63 -3.02 -16.75
C GLY A 42 -3.14 -3.55 -15.39
N ALA A 43 -2.25 -3.89 -14.47
CA ALA A 43 -2.54 -4.15 -13.07
C ALA A 43 -2.14 -2.96 -12.18
N THR A 44 -2.91 -2.72 -11.12
CA THR A 44 -2.58 -1.72 -10.10
C THR A 44 -1.86 -2.40 -8.95
N TYR A 45 -0.63 -1.98 -8.69
CA TYR A 45 0.20 -2.42 -7.59
C TYR A 45 0.14 -1.39 -6.47
N TYR A 46 0.19 -1.86 -5.23
CA TYR A 46 0.10 -1.04 -4.04
C TYR A 46 1.36 -1.25 -3.22
N PHE A 47 1.89 -0.15 -2.69
CA PHE A 47 3.16 -0.14 -1.99
C PHE A 47 2.97 0.39 -0.58
N CYS A 48 3.70 -0.18 0.37
CA CYS A 48 3.63 0.25 1.77
C CYS A 48 4.22 1.65 1.97
N SER A 49 5.03 2.13 1.02
CA SER A 49 5.76 3.40 1.06
C SER A 49 6.04 3.90 -0.35
N THR A 50 6.27 5.22 -0.48
CA THR A 50 6.74 5.82 -1.74
C THR A 50 8.10 5.27 -2.18
N ASP A 51 8.96 4.89 -1.23
CA ASP A 51 10.28 4.30 -1.50
C ASP A 51 10.15 2.97 -2.26
N CYS A 52 9.23 2.09 -1.83
CA CYS A 52 8.95 0.83 -2.52
C CYS A 52 8.31 1.06 -3.90
N GLN A 53 7.45 2.08 -4.05
CA GLN A 53 6.94 2.46 -5.36
C GLN A 53 8.06 2.93 -6.30
N GLU A 54 8.99 3.77 -5.84
CA GLU A 54 10.11 4.22 -6.66
C GLU A 54 11.01 3.05 -7.07
N GLU A 55 11.37 2.17 -6.14
CA GLU A 55 12.15 0.95 -6.44
C GLU A 55 11.45 0.09 -7.51
N PHE A 56 10.13 -0.09 -7.38
CA PHE A 56 9.32 -0.80 -8.37
C PHE A 56 9.28 -0.08 -9.72
N VAL A 57 9.16 1.24 -9.76
CA VAL A 57 9.17 2.02 -11.02
C VAL A 57 10.54 1.99 -11.69
N VAL A 58 11.63 1.90 -10.91
CA VAL A 58 13.00 1.82 -11.43
C VAL A 58 13.29 0.42 -12.00
N ASN A 59 12.85 -0.65 -11.33
CA ASN A 59 13.07 -2.04 -11.77
C ASN A 59 11.77 -2.88 -11.78
N PRO A 60 10.74 -2.51 -12.55
CA PRO A 60 9.45 -3.21 -12.47
C PRO A 60 9.56 -4.66 -12.95
N GLU A 61 10.48 -4.94 -13.87
CA GLU A 61 10.73 -6.29 -14.40
C GLU A 61 11.30 -7.26 -13.36
N ASP A 62 11.93 -6.76 -12.28
CA ASP A 62 12.48 -7.61 -11.20
C ASP A 62 11.39 -8.00 -10.18
N TYR A 63 10.30 -7.21 -10.13
CA TYR A 63 9.24 -7.32 -9.13
C TYR A 63 7.88 -7.78 -9.70
N ALA A 64 7.67 -7.69 -11.02
CA ALA A 64 6.41 -7.99 -11.70
C ALA A 64 6.35 -9.40 -12.35
N ASP A 65 7.09 -10.39 -11.82
CA ASP A 65 7.07 -11.80 -12.29
C ASP A 65 5.87 -12.60 -11.76
#